data_AF-A0A087L0I8-F1
#
_entry.id   AF-A0A087L0I8-F1
#
_cell.length_a   1.000
_cell.length_b   1.000
_cell.length_c   1.000
_cell.angle_alpha   90.00
_cell.angle_beta   90.00
_cell.angle_gamma   90.00
#
_symmetry.space_group_name_H-M   'P 1'
#
loop_
_entity.id
_entity.type
_entity.pdbx_description
1 polymer ?
#
loop_
_entity_poly.entity_id
_entity_poly.type
_entity_poly.pdbx_seq_one_letter_code
_entity_poly.pdbx_strand_id
1 'polypeptide(L)'
;MFKKIILITLSFLLGGALFYFLTFKVSESVLIPLGMVGILIIPITYCSQAISKTNELKENTTLSDSELPRLDYTVDRRVKRLFLWLVFYVFSATMLIIMNYLSSSDIKYVKTGVLITGGCFGLSLLSVILIHKTIIEVSNFKAQLVQRDAKKKRKQDMLKDLSKE
;
A
#
# COMPACT_ATOMS: atom_id res chain seq x y z
N MET A 1 16.63 -4.46 -8.83
CA MET A 1 15.69 -5.59 -8.57
C MET A 1 16.12 -6.40 -7.36
N PHE A 2 17.38 -6.87 -7.33
CA PHE A 2 17.96 -7.68 -6.25
C PHE A 2 17.76 -7.12 -4.82
N LYS A 3 18.05 -5.83 -4.59
CA LYS A 3 17.83 -5.17 -3.28
C LYS A 3 16.38 -5.24 -2.77
N LYS A 4 15.39 -5.18 -3.68
CA LYS A 4 13.97 -5.27 -3.30
C LYS A 4 13.57 -6.69 -2.93
N ILE A 5 14.10 -7.69 -3.65
CA ILE A 5 13.86 -9.10 -3.36
C ILE A 5 14.44 -9.44 -1.98
N ILE A 6 15.68 -9.03 -1.70
CA ILE A 6 16.30 -9.23 -0.38
C ILE A 6 15.44 -8.62 0.73
N LEU A 7 14.98 -7.39 0.56
CA LEU A 7 14.14 -6.69 1.53
C LEU A 7 12.83 -7.45 1.81
N ILE A 8 12.19 -7.96 0.75
CA ILE A 8 10.96 -8.75 0.83
C ILE A 8 11.23 -10.06 1.57
N THR A 9 12.25 -10.81 1.18
CA THR A 9 12.59 -12.09 1.82
C THR A 9 12.96 -11.89 3.29
N LEU A 10 13.75 -10.86 3.61
CA LEU A 10 14.14 -10.54 4.99
C LEU A 10 12.93 -10.16 5.84
N SER A 11 12.01 -9.33 5.30
CA SER A 11 10.79 -8.93 5.99
C SER A 11 9.84 -10.10 6.23
N PHE A 12 9.75 -11.05 5.28
CA PHE A 12 9.01 -12.29 5.47
C PHE A 12 9.61 -13.15 6.58
N LEU A 13 10.93 -13.37 6.56
CA LEU A 13 11.62 -14.17 7.58
C LEU A 13 11.51 -13.54 8.97
N LEU A 14 11.69 -12.22 9.08
CA LEU A 14 11.54 -11.48 10.33
C LEU A 14 10.11 -11.53 10.86
N GLY A 15 9.12 -11.34 9.98
CA GLY A 15 7.70 -11.44 10.36
C GLY A 15 7.34 -12.83 10.89
N GLY A 16 7.78 -13.88 10.19
CA GLY A 16 7.57 -15.27 10.61
C GLY A 16 8.26 -15.61 11.92
N ALA A 17 9.51 -15.19 12.10
CA ALA A 17 10.27 -15.42 13.33
C ALA A 17 9.66 -14.69 14.54
N LEU A 18 9.24 -13.43 14.37
CA LEU A 18 8.58 -12.65 15.41
C LEU A 18 7.26 -13.31 15.85
N PHE A 19 6.44 -13.74 14.89
CA PHE A 19 5.18 -14.43 15.20
C PHE A 19 5.42 -15.77 15.89
N TYR A 20 6.38 -16.55 15.43
CA TYR A 20 6.75 -17.81 16.08
C TYR A 20 7.18 -17.58 17.53
N PHE A 21 8.00 -16.56 17.79
CA PHE A 21 8.43 -16.22 19.15
C PHE A 21 7.24 -15.77 20.02
N LEU A 22 6.40 -14.88 19.52
CA LEU A 22 5.24 -14.38 20.27
C LEU A 22 4.23 -15.49 20.59
N THR A 23 3.97 -16.40 19.66
CA THR A 23 2.98 -17.47 19.87
C THR A 23 3.50 -18.60 20.75
N PHE A 24 4.77 -18.99 20.66
CA PHE A 24 5.28 -20.18 21.37
C PHE A 24 6.19 -19.89 22.56
N LYS A 25 6.65 -18.64 22.76
CA LYS A 25 7.54 -18.27 23.88
C LYS A 25 6.94 -17.26 24.85
N VAL A 26 5.97 -16.46 24.41
CA VAL A 26 5.38 -15.38 25.23
C VAL A 26 3.98 -15.73 25.74
N SER A 27 3.20 -16.54 25.00
CA SER A 27 1.88 -16.99 25.42
C SER A 27 1.92 -18.48 25.77
N GLU A 28 1.56 -18.83 27.02
CA GLU A 28 1.42 -20.24 27.43
C GLU A 28 0.19 -20.90 26.81
N SER A 29 -0.78 -20.11 26.34
CA SER A 29 -1.87 -20.58 25.51
C SER A 29 -1.49 -20.41 24.04
N VAL A 30 -1.68 -21.47 23.26
CA VAL A 30 -1.55 -21.44 21.79
C VAL A 30 -2.73 -20.63 21.28
N LEU A 31 -2.68 -19.31 21.36
CA LEU A 31 -3.66 -18.41 20.78
C LEU A 31 -2.89 -17.29 20.09
N ILE A 32 -3.00 -17.22 18.77
CA ILE A 32 -2.43 -16.10 18.00
C ILE A 32 -3.07 -14.81 18.56
N PRO A 33 -2.29 -13.82 19.05
CA PRO A 33 -2.87 -12.63 19.63
C PRO A 33 -3.76 -11.92 18.62
N LEU A 34 -5.09 -11.89 18.85
CA LEU A 34 -6.05 -11.25 17.95
C LEU A 34 -5.72 -9.77 17.69
N GLY A 35 -5.01 -9.12 18.62
CA GLY A 35 -4.50 -7.75 18.45
C GLY A 35 -3.65 -7.55 17.18
N MET A 36 -3.03 -8.61 16.65
CA MET A 36 -2.28 -8.55 15.39
C MET A 36 -3.17 -8.30 14.18
N VAL A 37 -4.42 -8.77 14.18
CA VAL A 37 -5.40 -8.46 13.13
C VAL A 37 -5.71 -6.96 13.13
N GLY A 38 -5.76 -6.34 14.32
CA GLY A 38 -5.93 -4.89 14.45
C GLY A 38 -4.78 -4.10 13.80
N ILE A 39 -3.54 -4.60 13.87
CA ILE A 39 -2.39 -3.92 13.25
C ILE A 39 -2.48 -3.93 11.72
N LEU A 40 -3.11 -4.95 11.11
CA LEU A 40 -3.34 -5.00 9.66
C LEU A 40 -4.30 -3.92 9.14
N ILE A 41 -5.04 -3.23 10.02
CA ILE A 41 -5.86 -2.07 9.63
C ILE A 41 -4.96 -0.93 9.09
N ILE A 42 -3.73 -0.80 9.59
CA ILE A 42 -2.78 0.23 9.14
C ILE A 42 -2.46 0.11 7.64
N PRO A 43 -1.97 -1.03 7.12
CA PRO A 43 -1.73 -1.18 5.68
C PRO A 43 -2.99 -1.03 4.83
N ILE A 44 -4.15 -1.49 5.32
CA ILE A 44 -5.43 -1.34 4.60
C ILE A 44 -5.79 0.14 4.46
N THR A 45 -5.75 0.90 5.55
CA THR A 45 -6.07 2.34 5.55
C THR A 45 -5.09 3.14 4.69
N TYR A 46 -3.79 2.87 4.76
CA TYR A 46 -2.79 3.51 3.90
C TYR A 46 -3.00 3.19 2.42
N CYS A 47 -3.34 1.94 2.10
CA CYS A 47 -3.59 1.53 0.72
C CYS A 47 -4.86 2.18 0.16
N SER A 48 -5.92 2.25 0.95
CA SER A 48 -7.15 2.95 0.58
C SER A 48 -6.90 4.45 0.34
N GLN A 49 -6.18 5.12 1.23
CA GLN A 49 -5.77 6.52 1.05
C GLN A 49 -4.93 6.72 -0.22
N ALA A 50 -4.02 5.79 -0.53
CA ALA A 50 -3.22 5.85 -1.75
C ALA A 50 -4.09 5.71 -3.00
N ILE A 51 -5.08 4.82 -3.00
CA ILE A 51 -6.02 4.65 -4.12
C ILE A 51 -6.80 5.95 -4.34
N SER A 52 -7.42 6.51 -3.29
CA SER A 52 -8.19 7.75 -3.40
C SER A 52 -7.35 8.91 -3.93
N LYS A 53 -6.16 9.15 -3.35
CA LYS A 53 -5.25 10.21 -3.82
C LYS A 53 -4.78 9.99 -5.27
N THR A 54 -4.61 8.74 -5.68
CA THR A 54 -4.20 8.42 -7.06
C THR A 54 -5.35 8.64 -8.03
N ASN A 55 -6.60 8.35 -7.64
CA ASN A 55 -7.79 8.64 -8.43
C ASN A 55 -8.08 10.14 -8.56
N GLU A 56 -7.85 10.93 -7.51
CA GLU A 56 -8.00 12.40 -7.56
C GLU A 56 -7.15 13.09 -8.65
N LEU A 57 -6.07 12.44 -9.13
CA LEU A 57 -5.27 12.95 -10.24
C LEU A 57 -6.07 13.08 -11.54
N LYS A 58 -7.07 12.21 -11.73
CA LYS A 58 -7.94 12.24 -12.92
C LYS A 58 -8.90 13.42 -12.92
N GLU A 59 -9.39 13.80 -11.74
CA GLU A 59 -10.41 14.85 -11.60
C GLU A 59 -9.82 16.27 -11.67
N ASN A 60 -8.57 16.44 -11.27
CA ASN A 60 -7.97 17.76 -11.02
C ASN A 60 -6.94 18.19 -12.07
N THR A 61 -7.04 17.70 -13.30
CA THR A 61 -6.02 17.97 -14.33
C THR A 61 -6.55 18.77 -15.52
N THR A 62 -6.04 19.99 -15.69
CA THR A 62 -6.13 20.77 -16.94
C THR A 62 -5.12 20.27 -17.98
N LEU A 63 -5.18 18.97 -18.26
CA LEU A 63 -4.36 18.31 -19.27
C LEU A 63 -4.97 18.50 -20.66
N SER A 64 -4.14 18.43 -21.70
CA SER A 64 -4.63 18.40 -23.08
C SER A 64 -5.31 17.06 -23.38
N ASP A 65 -6.19 17.03 -24.39
CA ASP A 65 -6.94 15.83 -24.81
C ASP A 65 -6.02 14.65 -25.20
N SER A 66 -4.76 14.93 -25.57
CA SER A 66 -3.75 13.91 -25.86
C SER A 66 -2.99 13.38 -24.63
N GLU A 67 -2.94 14.17 -23.56
CA GLU A 67 -2.26 13.82 -22.30
C GLU A 67 -3.19 13.08 -21.33
N LEU A 68 -4.49 13.40 -21.36
CA LEU A 68 -5.49 12.84 -20.46
C LEU A 68 -5.58 11.29 -20.55
N PRO A 69 -5.69 10.67 -21.74
CA PRO A 69 -5.78 9.20 -21.82
C PRO A 69 -4.51 8.49 -21.34
N ARG A 70 -3.34 9.13 -21.52
CA ARG A 70 -2.05 8.58 -21.05
C ARG A 70 -1.94 8.64 -19.53
N LEU A 71 -2.43 9.71 -18.92
CA LEU A 71 -2.51 9.81 -17.47
C LEU A 71 -3.49 8.77 -16.92
N ASP A 72 -4.69 8.68 -17.49
CA ASP A 72 -5.72 7.74 -17.03
C ASP A 72 -5.25 6.30 -17.06
N TYR A 73 -4.65 5.86 -18.18
CA TYR A 73 -4.07 4.53 -18.30
C TYR A 73 -3.01 4.26 -17.22
N THR A 74 -2.15 5.25 -16.96
CA THR A 74 -1.08 5.13 -15.96
C THR A 74 -1.64 5.05 -14.54
N VAL A 75 -2.64 5.89 -14.23
CA VAL A 75 -3.36 5.91 -12.95
C VAL A 75 -4.08 4.58 -12.73
N ASP A 76 -4.85 4.10 -13.71
CA ASP A 76 -5.58 2.83 -13.60
C ASP A 76 -4.67 1.65 -13.34
N ARG A 77 -3.51 1.60 -14.01
CA ARG A 77 -2.52 0.55 -13.77
C ARG A 77 -1.91 0.63 -12.37
N ARG A 78 -1.75 1.82 -11.79
CA ARG A 78 -1.28 1.98 -10.41
C ARG A 78 -2.37 1.60 -9.40
N VAL A 79 -3.60 2.04 -9.63
CA VAL A 79 -4.77 1.72 -8.79
C VAL A 79 -5.05 0.22 -8.78
N LYS A 80 -5.03 -0.46 -9.93
CA LYS A 80 -5.18 -1.93 -10.00
C LYS A 80 -4.13 -2.67 -9.16
N ARG A 81 -2.88 -2.18 -9.16
CA ARG A 81 -1.81 -2.76 -8.33
C ARG A 81 -2.04 -2.52 -6.84
N LEU A 82 -2.47 -1.32 -6.45
CA LEU A 82 -2.83 -1.03 -5.06
C LEU A 82 -4.05 -1.86 -4.62
N PHE A 83 -5.03 -2.05 -5.49
CA PHE A 83 -6.18 -2.91 -5.22
C PHE A 83 -5.77 -4.37 -4.98
N LEU A 84 -4.83 -4.89 -5.77
CA LEU A 84 -4.27 -6.23 -5.54
C LEU A 84 -3.61 -6.36 -4.16
N TRP A 85 -2.88 -5.32 -3.72
CA TRP A 85 -2.33 -5.27 -2.35
C TRP A 85 -3.42 -5.24 -1.28
N LEU A 86 -4.52 -4.53 -1.53
CA LEU A 86 -5.67 -4.49 -0.62
C LEU A 86 -6.30 -5.89 -0.46
N VAL A 87 -6.51 -6.61 -1.57
CA VAL A 87 -6.98 -8.00 -1.55
C VAL A 87 -6.02 -8.90 -0.78
N PHE A 88 -4.70 -8.72 -0.97
CA PHE A 88 -3.70 -9.46 -0.21
C PHE A 88 -3.79 -9.21 1.31
N TYR A 89 -4.05 -7.98 1.76
CA TYR A 89 -4.21 -7.71 3.19
C TYR A 89 -5.46 -8.37 3.78
N VAL A 90 -6.58 -8.35 3.04
CA VAL A 90 -7.80 -9.07 3.46
C VAL A 90 -7.51 -10.57 3.57
N PHE A 91 -6.86 -11.15 2.56
CA PHE A 91 -6.45 -12.55 2.59
C PHE A 91 -5.53 -12.89 3.77
N SER A 92 -4.54 -12.03 4.05
CA SER A 92 -3.62 -12.19 5.19
C SER A 92 -4.36 -12.11 6.53
N ALA A 93 -5.34 -11.22 6.66
CA ALA A 93 -6.17 -11.11 7.86
C ALA A 93 -7.04 -12.35 8.05
N THR A 94 -7.69 -12.85 6.99
CA THR A 94 -8.48 -14.08 7.02
C THR A 94 -7.62 -15.29 7.41
N MET A 95 -6.40 -15.40 6.87
CA MET A 95 -5.45 -16.46 7.23
C MET A 95 -5.08 -16.44 8.73
N LEU A 96 -4.88 -15.26 9.31
CA LEU A 96 -4.62 -15.13 10.75
C LEU A 96 -5.82 -15.61 11.59
N ILE A 97 -7.04 -15.27 11.19
CA ILE A 97 -8.27 -15.71 11.87
C ILE A 97 -8.40 -17.23 11.78
N ILE A 98 -8.22 -17.81 10.59
CA ILE A 98 -8.29 -19.26 10.39
C ILE A 98 -7.25 -19.96 11.27
N MET A 99 -6.00 -19.50 11.30
CA MET A 99 -4.95 -20.10 12.14
C MET A 99 -5.23 -19.95 13.64
N ASN A 100 -5.91 -18.89 14.06
CA ASN A 100 -6.35 -18.74 15.45
C ASN A 100 -7.42 -19.80 15.81
N TYR A 101 -8.37 -20.10 14.93
CA TYR A 101 -9.35 -21.16 15.14
C TYR A 101 -8.74 -22.56 15.09
N LEU A 102 -7.74 -22.79 14.23
CA LEU A 102 -7.06 -24.08 14.09
C LEU A 102 -6.04 -24.34 15.21
N SER A 103 -5.87 -23.42 16.15
CA SER A 103 -4.85 -23.47 17.19
C SER A 103 -4.96 -24.67 18.14
N SER A 104 -6.13 -25.31 18.19
CA SER A 104 -6.38 -26.56 18.94
C SER A 104 -5.97 -27.84 18.18
N SER A 105 -5.44 -27.72 16.97
CA SER A 105 -5.01 -28.85 16.12
C SER A 105 -3.59 -29.30 16.46
N ASP A 106 -3.06 -30.32 15.76
CA ASP A 106 -1.68 -30.78 15.93
C ASP A 106 -0.66 -29.61 15.80
N ILE A 107 0.17 -29.51 16.83
CA ILE A 107 1.22 -28.49 17.04
C ILE A 107 2.12 -28.31 15.80
N LYS A 108 2.36 -29.37 15.02
CA LYS A 108 3.18 -29.27 13.79
C LYS A 108 2.53 -28.38 12.72
N TYR A 109 1.23 -28.52 12.50
CA TYR A 109 0.51 -27.71 11.53
C TYR A 109 0.36 -26.27 12.02
N VAL A 110 0.12 -26.08 13.32
CA VAL A 110 0.03 -24.75 13.93
C VAL A 110 1.35 -24.00 13.80
N LYS A 111 2.50 -24.65 14.08
CA LYS A 111 3.84 -24.02 13.92
C LYS A 111 4.10 -23.54 12.50
N THR A 112 3.80 -24.38 11.52
CA THR A 112 4.01 -24.06 10.11
C THR A 112 3.07 -22.93 9.66
N GLY A 113 1.80 -23.00 10.08
CA GLY A 113 0.80 -21.97 9.83
C GLY A 113 1.22 -20.60 10.37
N VAL A 114 1.63 -20.54 11.64
CA VAL A 114 2.09 -19.31 12.30
C VAL A 114 3.28 -18.67 11.59
N LEU A 115 4.23 -19.47 11.09
CA LEU A 115 5.40 -18.95 10.38
C LEU A 115 5.01 -18.33 9.04
N ILE A 116 4.11 -18.99 8.29
CA ILE A 116 3.61 -18.50 7.01
C ILE A 116 2.77 -17.23 7.20
N THR A 117 1.82 -17.24 8.15
CA THR A 117 0.96 -16.07 8.42
C THR A 117 1.74 -14.90 8.99
N GLY A 118 2.70 -15.16 9.87
CA GLY A 118 3.63 -14.15 10.38
C GLY A 118 4.51 -13.55 9.28
N GLY A 119 4.96 -14.35 8.32
CA GLY A 119 5.69 -13.85 7.17
C GLY A 119 4.84 -12.94 6.27
N CYS A 120 3.59 -13.34 5.98
CA CYS A 120 2.63 -12.51 5.25
C CYS A 120 2.33 -11.19 5.99
N PHE A 121 2.26 -11.23 7.32
CA PHE A 121 2.09 -10.04 8.15
C PHE A 121 3.31 -9.11 8.06
N GLY A 122 4.52 -9.64 8.15
CA GLY A 122 5.76 -8.87 7.99
C GLY A 122 5.81 -8.15 6.63
N LEU A 123 5.46 -8.86 5.55
CA LEU A 123 5.35 -8.27 4.21
C LEU A 123 4.31 -7.15 4.14
N SER A 124 3.19 -7.32 4.83
CA SER A 124 2.11 -6.31 4.89
C SER A 124 2.53 -5.04 5.62
N LEU A 125 3.46 -5.11 6.58
CA LEU A 125 4.02 -3.92 7.21
C LEU A 125 5.05 -3.24 6.32
N LEU A 126 5.91 -4.01 5.66
CA LEU A 126 6.90 -3.46 4.73
C LEU A 126 6.23 -2.72 3.57
N SER A 127 5.11 -3.24 3.06
CA SER A 127 4.37 -2.62 1.98
C SER A 127 3.82 -1.24 2.34
N VAL A 128 3.55 -0.93 3.62
CA VAL A 128 3.16 0.43 4.08
C VAL A 128 4.19 1.47 3.65
N ILE A 129 5.47 1.18 3.85
CA ILE A 129 6.56 2.10 3.49
C ILE A 129 6.60 2.32 1.97
N LEU A 130 6.40 1.25 1.18
CA LEU A 130 6.38 1.33 -0.28
C LEU A 130 5.16 2.11 -0.80
N ILE A 131 4.00 1.91 -0.19
CA ILE A 131 2.77 2.64 -0.50
C ILE A 131 2.93 4.11 -0.13
N HIS A 132 3.52 4.42 1.03
CA HIS A 132 3.76 5.79 1.46
C HIS A 132 4.65 6.55 0.47
N LYS A 133 5.72 5.92 -0.05
CA LYS A 133 6.53 6.52 -1.13
C LYS A 133 5.71 6.80 -2.38
N THR A 134 4.76 5.93 -2.72
CA THR A 134 3.85 6.13 -3.85
C THR A 134 2.92 7.32 -3.62
N ILE A 135 2.40 7.50 -2.39
CA ILE A 135 1.58 8.66 -2.01
C ILE A 135 2.37 9.96 -2.20
N ILE A 136 3.63 10.01 -1.74
CA ILE A 136 4.49 11.19 -1.91
C ILE A 136 4.72 11.48 -3.39
N GLU A 137 5.02 10.46 -4.20
CA GLU A 137 5.22 10.62 -5.64
C GLU A 137 3.97 11.19 -6.33
N VAL A 138 2.80 10.65 -6.02
CA VAL A 138 1.50 11.12 -6.52
C VAL A 138 1.24 12.57 -6.10
N SER A 139 1.51 12.91 -4.84
CA SER A 139 1.36 14.27 -4.33
C SER A 139 2.29 15.27 -5.03
N ASN A 140 3.55 14.89 -5.24
CA ASN A 140 4.53 15.72 -5.94
C ASN A 140 4.12 15.94 -7.41
N PHE A 141 3.62 14.89 -8.06
CA PHE A 141 3.11 15.00 -9.42
C PHE A 141 1.89 15.92 -9.51
N LYS A 142 0.94 15.81 -8.56
CA LYS A 142 -0.21 16.73 -8.46
C LYS A 142 0.26 18.18 -8.29
N ALA A 143 1.25 18.44 -7.43
CA ALA A 143 1.80 19.78 -7.22
C ALA A 143 2.46 20.34 -8.50
N GLN A 144 3.17 19.52 -9.27
CA GLN A 144 3.77 19.94 -10.54
C GLN A 144 2.71 20.33 -11.58
N LEU A 145 1.60 19.59 -11.64
CA LEU A 145 0.48 19.90 -12.54
C LEU A 145 -0.16 21.25 -12.20
N VAL A 146 -0.45 21.49 -10.92
CA VAL A 146 -0.99 22.77 -10.45
C VAL A 146 -0.07 23.94 -10.79
N GLN A 147 1.25 23.78 -10.59
CA GLN A 147 2.23 24.81 -10.96
C GLN A 147 2.27 25.07 -12.47
N ARG A 148 2.14 24.02 -13.28
CA ARG A 148 2.09 24.13 -14.74
C ARG A 148 0.87 24.95 -15.19
N ASP A 149 -0.28 24.70 -14.58
CA ASP A 149 -1.52 25.40 -14.92
C ASP A 149 -1.50 26.86 -14.45
N ALA A 150 -0.93 27.13 -13.27
CA ALA A 150 -0.69 28.51 -12.82
C ALA A 150 0.24 29.28 -13.77
N LYS A 151 1.30 28.64 -14.28
CA LYS A 151 2.20 29.25 -15.28
C LYS A 151 1.49 29.51 -16.61
N LYS A 152 0.64 28.61 -17.08
CA LYS A 152 -0.16 28.81 -18.30
C LYS A 152 -1.11 30.00 -18.16
N LYS A 153 -1.84 30.09 -17.04
CA LYS A 153 -2.73 31.23 -16.74
C LYS A 153 -1.98 32.55 -16.75
N ARG A 154 -0.87 32.65 -16.01
CA ARG A 154 -0.02 33.86 -16.00
C ARG A 154 0.45 34.29 -17.40
N LYS A 155 0.86 33.33 -18.24
CA LYS A 155 1.25 33.63 -19.63
C LYS A 155 0.07 34.16 -20.45
N GLN A 156 -1.12 33.57 -20.29
CA GLN A 156 -2.31 34.04 -20.99
C GLN A 156 -2.73 35.44 -20.54
N ASP A 157 -2.60 35.76 -19.25
CA ASP A 157 -2.92 37.07 -18.72
C ASP A 157 -1.94 38.13 -19.27
N MET A 158 -0.63 37.85 -19.26
CA MET A 158 0.38 38.74 -19.86
C MET A 158 0.16 38.96 -21.36
N LEU A 159 -0.22 37.92 -22.12
CA LEU A 159 -0.54 38.06 -23.55
C LEU A 159 -1.78 38.92 -23.79
N LYS A 160 -2.80 38.82 -22.93
CA LYS A 160 -3.99 39.67 -23.02
C LYS A 160 -3.66 41.12 -22.75
N ASP A 161 -2.78 41.40 -21.79
CA ASP A 161 -2.35 42.76 -21.47
C ASP A 161 -1.56 43.37 -22.64
N LEU A 162 -0.66 42.60 -23.26
CA LEU A 162 0.08 43.01 -24.47
C LEU A 162 -0.82 43.25 -25.69
N SER A 163 -1.95 42.55 -25.81
CA SER A 163 -2.88 42.72 -26.93
C SER A 163 -3.86 43.89 -26.77
N LYS A 164 -3.84 44.57 -25.62
CA LYS A 164 -4.70 45.72 -25.31
C LYS A 164 -4.01 47.07 -25.52
N GLU A 165 -2.68 47.08 -25.66
CA GLU A 165 -1.90 48.21 -26.20
C GLU A 165 -1.90 48.19 -27.73
#